data_AF-A0AAJ0PBE4-F1
#
_entry.id   AF-A0AAJ0PBE4-F1
#
_cell.length_a   1.000
_cell.length_b   1.000
_cell.length_c   1.000
_cell.angle_alpha   90.00
_cell.angle_beta   90.00
_cell.angle_gamma   90.00
#
_symmetry.space_group_name_H-M   'P 1'
#
loop_
_entity.id
_entity.type
_entity.pdbx_description
1 polymer ?
#
loop_
_entity_poly.entity_id
_entity_poly.type
_entity_poly.pdbx_seq_one_letter_code
_entity_poly.pdbx_strand_id
1 'polypeptide(L)'
;MSKRRDFLAANAGKRAPMPGFVLLMRPRDDGDETMRIGFTVTKKIGNAVVRNRMKRRLRALARELLAERGVAGADHVLIGRNGGIERDYALLRTELGKAFRKVTPQAPAAASVDTTTPAKAGTQVGKPL
;
A
#
# COMPACT_ATOMS: atom_id res chain seq x y z
N MET A 1 0.49 -5.36 13.10
CA MET A 1 -0.31 -6.60 13.11
C MET A 1 0.64 -7.79 12.99
N SER A 2 0.58 -8.75 13.90
CA SER A 2 1.51 -9.89 13.94
C SER A 2 0.86 -11.25 14.21
N LYS A 3 -0.39 -11.29 14.69
CA LYS A 3 -1.05 -12.55 15.07
C LYS A 3 -1.67 -13.23 13.85
N ARG A 4 -1.44 -14.54 13.70
CA ARG A 4 -1.99 -15.37 12.61
C ARG A 4 -3.50 -15.25 12.47
N ARG A 5 -4.23 -15.15 13.59
CA ARG A 5 -5.69 -14.99 13.61
C ARG A 5 -6.13 -13.74 12.85
N ASP A 6 -5.40 -12.64 13.00
CA ASP A 6 -5.72 -11.37 12.33
C ASP A 6 -5.55 -11.52 10.80
N PHE A 7 -4.50 -12.23 10.35
CA PHE A 7 -4.30 -12.50 8.92
C PHE A 7 -5.40 -13.40 8.33
N LEU A 8 -5.88 -14.38 9.10
CA LEU A 8 -7.01 -15.22 8.69
C LEU A 8 -8.31 -14.42 8.63
N ALA A 9 -8.54 -13.52 9.59
CA ALA A 9 -9.71 -12.65 9.59
C ALA A 9 -9.70 -11.69 8.39
N ALA A 10 -8.54 -11.12 8.05
CA ALA A 10 -8.40 -10.25 6.88
C ALA A 10 -8.71 -10.96 5.54
N ASN A 11 -8.55 -12.29 5.47
CA ASN A 11 -8.94 -13.06 4.27
C ASN A 11 -10.46 -13.05 4.02
N ALA A 12 -11.28 -12.85 5.04
CA ALA A 12 -12.73 -12.71 4.92
C ALA A 12 -13.16 -11.28 4.54
N GLY A 13 -12.23 -10.33 4.51
CA GLY A 13 -12.46 -8.95 4.08
C GLY A 13 -12.50 -8.78 2.57
N LYS A 14 -12.57 -7.52 2.14
CA LYS A 14 -12.52 -7.12 0.72
C LYS A 14 -11.13 -7.39 0.15
N ARG A 15 -11.10 -7.80 -1.12
CA ARG A 15 -9.87 -8.13 -1.85
C ARG A 15 -9.72 -7.28 -3.10
N ALA A 16 -8.55 -6.69 -3.27
CA ALA A 16 -8.14 -6.04 -4.52
C ALA A 16 -6.87 -6.72 -5.06
N PRO A 17 -7.03 -7.66 -6.01
CA PRO A 17 -5.88 -8.25 -6.67
C PRO A 17 -5.22 -7.23 -7.61
N MET A 18 -3.91 -7.11 -7.51
CA MET A 18 -3.04 -6.38 -8.43
C MET A 18 -1.98 -7.33 -9.01
N PRO A 19 -1.32 -6.95 -10.11
CA PRO A 19 -0.26 -7.76 -10.69
C PRO A 19 0.91 -8.02 -9.74
N GLY A 20 1.36 -7.02 -8.96
CA GLY A 20 2.49 -7.19 -8.04
C GLY A 20 2.15 -7.70 -6.63
N PHE A 21 0.89 -7.57 -6.21
CA PHE A 21 0.43 -7.89 -4.85
C PHE A 21 -1.09 -8.04 -4.79
N VAL A 22 -1.62 -8.47 -3.65
CA VAL A 22 -3.05 -8.39 -3.31
C VAL A 22 -3.19 -7.54 -2.06
N LEU A 23 -4.12 -6.59 -2.09
CA LEU A 23 -4.55 -5.87 -0.89
C LEU A 23 -5.80 -6.55 -0.33
N LEU A 24 -5.74 -6.94 0.93
CA LEU A 24 -6.92 -7.30 1.72
C LEU A 24 -7.23 -6.16 2.68
N MET A 25 -8.51 -5.89 2.88
CA MET A 25 -8.98 -4.89 3.83
C MET A 25 -10.21 -5.42 4.56
N ARG A 26 -10.17 -5.32 5.89
CA ARG A 26 -11.28 -5.71 6.77
C ARG A 26 -11.53 -4.59 7.79
N PRO A 27 -12.72 -3.97 7.81
CA PRO A 27 -13.17 -3.17 8.95
C PRO A 27 -13.22 -4.06 10.21
N ARG A 28 -12.72 -3.57 11.35
CA ARG A 28 -12.75 -4.34 12.60
C ARG A 28 -14.00 -4.09 13.43
N ASP A 29 -14.63 -2.92 13.26
CA ASP A 29 -15.84 -2.48 13.98
C ASP A 29 -15.74 -2.65 15.50
N ASP A 30 -14.52 -2.59 16.06
CA ASP A 30 -14.21 -2.82 17.48
C ASP A 30 -14.07 -1.51 18.27
N GLY A 31 -14.47 -0.38 17.68
CA GLY A 31 -14.36 0.95 18.27
C GLY A 31 -12.94 1.53 18.31
N ASP A 32 -11.94 0.78 17.82
CA ASP A 32 -10.55 1.23 17.75
C ASP A 32 -10.22 1.69 16.31
N GLU A 33 -10.01 2.99 16.14
CA GLU A 33 -9.71 3.62 14.85
C GLU A 33 -8.29 3.33 14.35
N THR A 34 -7.47 2.61 15.13
CA THR A 34 -6.08 2.29 14.75
C THR A 34 -6.04 1.52 13.43
N MET A 35 -5.33 2.10 12.46
CA MET A 35 -5.01 1.41 11.22
C MET A 35 -3.94 0.35 11.45
N ARG A 36 -4.27 -0.90 11.13
CA ARG A 36 -3.34 -2.02 11.27
C ARG A 36 -2.87 -2.46 9.90
N ILE A 37 -1.58 -2.74 9.79
CA ILE A 37 -1.00 -3.29 8.56
C ILE A 37 -0.19 -4.56 8.79
N GLY A 38 -0.40 -5.53 7.91
CA GLY A 38 0.30 -6.80 7.81
C GLY A 38 0.91 -7.03 6.43
N PHE A 39 2.01 -7.77 6.37
CA PHE A 39 2.70 -8.10 5.12
C PHE A 39 2.93 -9.60 5.02
N THR A 40 2.51 -10.19 3.91
CA THR A 40 2.70 -11.61 3.63
C THR A 40 3.48 -11.77 2.33
N VAL A 41 4.60 -12.50 2.37
CA VAL A 41 5.40 -12.79 1.18
C VAL A 41 5.77 -14.28 1.24
N THR A 42 5.22 -15.06 0.32
CA THR A 42 5.34 -16.53 0.34
C THR A 42 6.70 -17.00 -0.17
N LYS A 43 7.09 -18.24 0.14
CA LYS A 43 8.32 -18.87 -0.37
C LYS A 43 8.35 -18.95 -1.90
N LYS A 44 7.18 -18.98 -2.56
CA LYS A 44 7.03 -19.07 -4.02
C LYS A 44 7.59 -17.86 -4.78
N ILE A 45 7.81 -16.72 -4.11
CA ILE A 45 8.33 -15.50 -4.73
C ILE A 45 9.86 -15.53 -4.90
N GLY A 46 10.55 -16.38 -4.13
CA GLY A 46 12.00 -16.53 -4.24
C GLY A 46 12.69 -16.76 -2.89
N ASN A 47 14.02 -16.64 -2.93
CA ASN A 47 14.88 -16.82 -1.76
C ASN A 47 14.63 -15.75 -0.66
N ALA A 48 15.31 -15.88 0.48
CA ALA A 48 15.14 -14.95 1.60
C ALA A 48 15.42 -13.48 1.22
N VAL A 49 16.41 -13.23 0.36
CA VAL A 49 16.79 -11.87 -0.09
C VAL A 49 15.68 -11.26 -0.94
N VAL A 50 15.17 -11.98 -1.92
CA VAL A 50 14.06 -11.54 -2.78
C VAL A 50 12.82 -11.24 -1.94
N ARG A 51 12.47 -12.13 -1.01
CA ARG A 51 11.31 -11.92 -0.12
C ARG A 51 11.49 -10.71 0.79
N ASN A 52 12.68 -10.50 1.35
CA ASN A 52 12.95 -9.36 2.22
C ASN A 52 12.95 -8.04 1.43
N ARG A 53 13.48 -8.05 0.20
CA ARG A 53 13.38 -6.90 -0.71
C ARG A 53 11.92 -6.58 -1.03
N MET A 54 11.09 -7.58 -1.33
CA MET A 54 9.66 -7.37 -1.56
C MET A 54 8.95 -6.81 -0.32
N LYS A 55 9.20 -7.36 0.88
CA LYS A 55 8.65 -6.81 2.13
C LYS A 55 9.08 -5.36 2.36
N ARG A 56 10.34 -5.02 2.09
CA ARG A 56 10.83 -3.63 2.20
C ARG A 56 10.08 -2.70 1.25
N ARG A 57 9.89 -3.08 -0.01
CA ARG A 57 9.13 -2.30 -0.99
C ARG A 57 7.68 -2.12 -0.58
N LEU A 58 6.99 -3.20 -0.18
CA LEU A 58 5.60 -3.13 0.29
C LEU A 58 5.45 -2.24 1.53
N ARG A 59 6.41 -2.27 2.47
CA ARG A 59 6.40 -1.38 3.64
C ARG A 59 6.55 0.08 3.28
N ALA A 60 7.41 0.41 2.31
CA ALA A 60 7.57 1.78 1.84
C ALA A 60 6.27 2.29 1.20
N LEU A 61 5.69 1.51 0.27
CA LEU A 61 4.41 1.84 -0.37
C LEU A 61 3.27 2.02 0.65
N ALA A 62 3.20 1.12 1.62
CA ALA A 62 2.24 1.19 2.69
C ALA A 62 2.41 2.46 3.54
N ARG A 63 3.64 2.83 3.90
CA ARG A 63 3.88 4.04 4.70
C ARG A 63 3.43 5.30 3.95
N GLU A 64 3.65 5.37 2.64
CA GLU A 64 3.21 6.48 1.81
C GLU A 64 1.67 6.54 1.70
N LEU A 65 1.04 5.42 1.30
CA LEU A 65 -0.37 5.45 0.90
C LEU A 65 -1.36 5.16 2.03
N LEU A 66 -0.94 4.50 3.10
CA LEU A 66 -1.84 4.25 4.24
C LEU A 66 -2.17 5.54 4.98
N ALA A 67 -1.23 6.49 5.05
CA ALA A 67 -1.50 7.81 5.63
C ALA A 67 -2.51 8.62 4.81
N GLU A 68 -2.48 8.48 3.47
CA GLU A 68 -3.34 9.26 2.56
C GLU A 68 -4.70 8.60 2.26
N ARG A 69 -4.77 7.26 2.31
CA ARG A 69 -5.88 6.46 1.74
C ARG A 69 -6.33 5.32 2.64
N GLY A 70 -5.65 5.12 3.78
CA GLY A 70 -5.97 4.04 4.70
C GLY A 70 -7.35 4.23 5.31
N VAL A 71 -8.00 3.12 5.64
CA VAL A 71 -9.31 3.15 6.29
C VAL A 71 -9.11 3.03 7.81
N ALA A 72 -9.57 4.03 8.55
CA ALA A 72 -9.54 4.01 10.02
C ALA A 72 -10.25 2.76 10.56
N GLY A 73 -9.69 2.18 11.61
CA GLY A 73 -10.21 0.97 12.27
C GLY A 73 -10.18 -0.29 11.42
N ALA A 74 -9.44 -0.31 10.31
CA ALA A 74 -9.34 -1.48 9.44
C ALA A 74 -7.98 -2.18 9.49
N ASP A 75 -8.03 -3.50 9.35
CA ASP A 75 -6.87 -4.35 9.08
C ASP A 75 -6.58 -4.35 7.57
N HIS A 76 -5.38 -3.91 7.21
CA HIS A 76 -4.85 -3.92 5.84
C HIS A 76 -3.77 -4.99 5.73
N VAL A 77 -3.90 -5.90 4.75
CA VAL A 77 -2.87 -6.92 4.50
C VAL A 77 -2.40 -6.85 3.06
N LEU A 78 -1.10 -6.63 2.89
CA LEU A 78 -0.44 -6.70 1.59
C LEU A 78 0.21 -8.06 1.39
N ILE A 79 -0.26 -8.80 0.38
CA ILE A 79 0.27 -10.09 0.00
C ILE A 79 1.08 -9.94 -1.29
N GLY A 80 2.40 -10.09 -1.21
CA GLY A 80 3.25 -10.07 -2.39
C GLY A 80 2.89 -11.20 -3.36
N ARG A 81 2.94 -10.93 -4.67
CA ARG A 81 2.81 -11.95 -5.72
C ARG A 81 4.11 -12.10 -6.49
N ASN A 82 4.20 -13.20 -7.25
CA ASN A 82 5.32 -13.39 -8.18
C ASN A 82 5.31 -12.28 -9.24
N GLY A 83 6.49 -11.83 -9.69
CA GLY A 83 6.64 -10.69 -10.60
C GLY A 83 6.46 -9.31 -9.96
N GLY A 84 6.06 -9.22 -8.69
CA GLY A 84 5.99 -7.94 -7.98
C GLY A 84 7.35 -7.30 -7.71
N ILE A 85 8.42 -8.10 -7.66
CA ILE A 85 9.77 -7.62 -7.35
C ILE A 85 10.47 -6.97 -8.55
N GLU A 86 10.16 -7.40 -9.77
CA GLU A 86 10.72 -6.88 -11.02
C GLU A 86 9.98 -5.62 -11.51
N ARG A 87 8.74 -5.41 -11.04
CA ARG A 87 7.94 -4.24 -11.40
C ARG A 87 8.57 -2.95 -10.92
N ASP A 88 8.33 -1.88 -11.68
CA ASP A 88 8.68 -0.52 -11.32
C ASP A 88 7.98 -0.08 -10.02
N TYR A 89 8.67 0.68 -9.16
CA TYR A 89 8.13 1.12 -7.88
C TYR A 89 6.99 2.12 -8.04
N ALA A 90 7.10 3.05 -8.97
CA ALA A 90 6.04 4.01 -9.29
C ALA A 90 4.79 3.27 -9.78
N LEU A 91 4.96 2.23 -10.59
CA LEU A 91 3.82 1.40 -11.02
C LEU A 91 3.13 0.71 -9.83
N LEU A 92 3.90 0.12 -8.91
CA LEU A 92 3.34 -0.49 -7.69
C LEU A 92 2.61 0.54 -6.81
N ARG A 93 3.11 1.78 -6.75
CA ARG A 93 2.45 2.89 -6.04
C ARG A 93 1.11 3.23 -6.68
N THR A 94 1.06 3.38 -8.00
CA THR A 94 -0.19 3.61 -8.74
C THR A 94 -1.17 2.45 -8.57
N GLU A 95 -0.69 1.21 -8.66
CA GLU A 95 -1.50 0.01 -8.42
C GLU A 95 -2.07 -0.03 -7.00
N LEU A 96 -1.30 0.38 -5.99
CA LEU A 96 -1.77 0.41 -4.60
C LEU A 96 -2.84 1.48 -4.39
N GLY A 97 -2.68 2.66 -4.99
CA GLY A 97 -3.73 3.68 -5.01
C GLY A 97 -5.03 3.17 -5.65
N LYS A 98 -4.93 2.43 -6.77
CA LYS A 98 -6.08 1.76 -7.39
C LYS A 98 -6.69 0.70 -6.47
N ALA A 99 -5.87 -0.01 -5.70
CA ALA A 99 -6.33 -1.06 -4.81
C ALA A 99 -7.17 -0.49 -3.66
N PHE A 100 -6.74 0.63 -3.07
CA PHE A 100 -7.52 1.35 -2.06
C PHE A 100 -8.89 1.77 -2.60
N ARG A 101 -8.97 2.34 -3.80
CA ARG A 101 -10.26 2.69 -4.43
C ARG A 101 -11.21 1.50 -4.61
N LYS A 102 -10.69 0.28 -4.76
CA LYS A 102 -11.51 -0.94 -4.90
C LYS A 102 -12.02 -1.48 -3.56
N VAL A 103 -11.29 -1.26 -2.47
CA VAL A 103 -11.64 -1.83 -1.15
C VAL A 103 -12.37 -0.85 -0.25
N THR A 104 -12.13 0.45 -0.40
CA THR A 104 -12.86 1.48 0.35
C THR A 104 -14.31 1.54 -0.15
N PRO A 105 -15.33 1.25 0.67
CA PRO A 105 -16.71 1.57 0.31
C PRO A 105 -16.83 3.08 0.14
N GLN A 106 -17.32 3.53 -1.02
CA GLN A 106 -17.48 4.96 -1.28
C GLN A 106 -18.65 5.49 -0.42
N ALA A 107 -18.31 6.29 0.60
CA ALA A 107 -19.16 7.25 1.31
C ALA A 107 -18.29 8.48 1.64
N PRO A 108 -18.88 9.69 1.70
CA PRO A 108 -18.36 10.86 1.01
C PRO A 108 -17.03 11.36 1.57
N ALA A 109 -16.32 12.05 0.68
CA ALA A 109 -15.09 12.76 0.96
C ALA A 109 -15.18 13.63 2.22
N ALA A 110 -14.52 13.21 3.29
CA ALA A 110 -13.98 14.05 4.33
C ALA A 110 -12.72 13.32 4.84
N ALA A 111 -11.49 13.79 4.69
CA ALA A 111 -11.01 15.13 4.46
C ALA A 111 -9.99 15.15 3.30
N SER A 112 -10.25 16.02 2.32
CA SER A 112 -9.23 16.57 1.45
C SER A 112 -8.30 17.45 2.26
N VAL A 113 -7.02 17.09 2.35
CA VAL A 113 -5.96 18.10 2.40
C VAL A 113 -5.35 18.07 1.02
N ASP A 114 -5.99 18.84 0.15
CA ASP A 114 -5.37 19.31 -1.08
C ASP A 114 -4.26 20.27 -0.64
N THR A 115 -3.02 19.95 -0.99
CA THR A 115 -1.95 20.95 -0.99
C THR A 115 -1.14 20.73 -2.25
N THR A 116 -1.67 21.32 -3.32
CA THR A 116 -0.92 22.33 -4.07
C THR A 116 0.37 21.81 -4.70
N THR A 117 0.23 21.35 -5.94
CA THR A 117 1.16 21.79 -7.00
C THR A 117 1.00 23.32 -7.09
N PRO A 118 2.06 24.15 -6.97
CA PRO A 118 3.11 24.28 -7.98
C PRO A 118 4.52 24.28 -7.33
N ALA A 119 5.62 24.06 -8.05
CA ALA A 119 6.21 25.06 -8.91
C ALA A 119 7.45 24.54 -9.64
N LYS A 120 7.70 25.13 -10.81
CA LYS A 120 8.96 25.14 -11.57
C LYS A 120 10.19 25.34 -10.65
N ALA A 121 11.25 24.60 -10.94
CA ALA A 121 12.63 25.02 -10.67
C ALA A 121 13.56 24.41 -11.74
N GLY A 122 13.53 24.99 -12.94
CA GLY A 122 14.64 24.88 -13.89
C GLY A 122 15.59 26.04 -13.64
N THR A 123 16.52 25.86 -12.71
CA THR A 123 17.59 26.82 -12.43
C THR A 123 18.70 26.68 -13.46
N GLN A 124 19.14 27.82 -13.98
CA GLN A 124 20.26 27.98 -14.90
C GLN A 124 21.60 27.51 -14.31
N VAL A 125 22.41 26.89 -15.17
CA VAL A 125 23.88 26.86 -15.13
C VAL A 125 24.25 27.01 -16.61
N GLY A 126 24.89 28.06 -17.11
CA GLY A 126 26.07 28.76 -16.62
C GLY A 126 27.10 28.67 -17.74
N LYS A 127 27.29 29.74 -18.52
CA LYS A 127 28.37 29.85 -19.50
C LYS A 127 29.08 31.19 -19.32
N PRO A 128 30.31 31.21 -18.82
CA PRO A 128 31.24 32.30 -19.08
C PRO A 128 32.32 31.81 -20.04
N LEU A 129 32.55 32.59 -21.09
CA LEU A 129 33.79 32.83 -21.86
C LEU A 129 33.37 33.44 -23.21
#